data_AF-A0A380X1I0-F1
#
_entry.id   AF-A0A380X1I0-F1
#
_cell.length_a   1.000
_cell.length_b   1.000
_cell.length_c   1.000
_cell.angle_alpha   90.00
_cell.angle_beta   90.00
_cell.angle_gamma   90.00
#
_symmetry.space_group_name_H-M   'P 1'
#
loop_
_entity.id
_entity.type
_entity.pdbx_description
1 polymer ?
#
loop_
_entity_poly.entity_id
_entity_poly.type
_entity_poly.pdbx_seq_one_letter_code
_entity_poly.pdbx_strand_id
1 'polypeptide(L)'
;MTTQKSERQTWSSRLTYIMTVAGATVGFGATWRFPYLVGENGGGAYVLLFCIAMIVSGIPMILVENVIGRRLRVNSIDAFADKLTSKPHSKYWKIIGYMGLLGAFGIMAYYMVLGGWVMNYIISLISGSLDISTTITKDYAKTFYEQSISNSPLQIAVYTFIFVAINYVILAKGIIGGIERSVKYLMPLLFIFLIGMVIRNITLPGAARDYL
;
A
#
# COMPACT_ATOMS: atom_id res chain seq x y z
N MET A 1 39.18 12.28 6.42
CA MET A 1 37.71 12.36 6.50
C MET A 1 37.20 11.11 7.19
N THR A 2 36.86 11.21 8.48
CA THR A 2 36.21 10.13 9.23
C THR A 2 34.77 10.00 8.73
N THR A 3 34.49 8.95 7.97
CA THR A 3 33.12 8.55 7.65
C THR A 3 32.42 8.16 8.96
N GLN A 4 31.73 9.11 9.59
CA GLN A 4 30.77 8.81 10.65
C GLN A 4 29.76 7.82 10.09
N LYS A 5 29.86 6.57 10.51
CA LYS A 5 28.90 5.53 10.18
C LYS A 5 27.61 5.89 10.92
N SER A 6 26.67 6.53 10.22
CA SER A 6 25.32 6.77 10.73
C SER A 6 24.78 5.47 11.33
N GLU A 7 24.50 5.48 12.63
CA GLU A 7 23.89 4.34 13.30
C GLU A 7 22.53 4.11 12.66
N ARG A 8 22.35 2.91 12.10
CA ARG A 8 21.14 2.61 11.34
C ARG A 8 19.96 2.63 12.30
N GLN A 9 18.97 3.47 12.02
CA GLN A 9 17.81 3.60 12.90
C GLN A 9 17.09 2.27 13.07
N THR A 10 16.77 1.93 14.31
CA THR A 10 16.00 0.75 14.68
C THR A 10 14.60 1.16 15.09
N TRP A 11 13.64 0.25 14.91
CA TRP A 11 12.26 0.49 15.31
C TRP A 11 12.16 0.71 16.82
N SER A 12 11.32 1.66 17.23
CA SER A 12 11.13 1.98 18.66
C SER A 12 10.60 0.79 19.48
N SER A 13 9.80 -0.09 18.87
CA SER A 13 9.20 -1.25 19.51
C SER A 13 8.85 -2.36 18.51
N ARG A 14 8.65 -3.59 19.02
CA ARG A 14 8.17 -4.72 18.22
C ARG A 14 6.77 -4.47 17.66
N LEU A 15 5.90 -3.83 18.45
CA LEU A 15 4.54 -3.52 18.02
C LEU A 15 4.55 -2.50 16.88
N THR A 16 5.39 -1.47 16.97
CA THR A 16 5.62 -0.52 15.87
C THR A 16 6.05 -1.24 14.61
N TYR A 17 7.02 -2.16 14.71
CA TYR A 17 7.48 -2.92 13.56
C TYR A 17 6.34 -3.74 12.93
N ILE A 18 5.56 -4.46 13.74
CA ILE A 18 4.42 -5.25 13.25
C ILE A 18 3.38 -4.36 12.57
N MET A 19 2.99 -3.23 13.19
CA MET A 19 2.04 -2.29 12.60
C MET A 19 2.56 -1.71 11.29
N THR A 20 3.86 -1.41 11.21
CA THR A 20 4.47 -0.85 10.00
C THR A 20 4.54 -1.86 8.87
N VAL A 21 4.92 -3.11 9.17
CA VAL A 21 4.91 -4.20 8.18
C VAL A 21 3.48 -4.48 7.73
N ALA A 22 2.54 -4.58 8.67
CA ALA A 22 1.13 -4.79 8.35
C ALA A 22 0.56 -3.64 7.51
N GLY A 23 0.89 -2.38 7.81
CA GLY A 23 0.50 -1.22 7.01
C GLY A 23 1.13 -1.21 5.60
N ALA A 24 2.35 -1.73 5.45
CA ALA A 24 2.98 -1.88 4.15
C ALA A 24 2.33 -3.01 3.31
N THR A 25 1.77 -4.03 3.95
CA THR A 25 1.11 -5.16 3.27
C THR A 25 -0.38 -4.90 2.99
N VAL A 26 -1.08 -4.21 3.90
CA VAL A 26 -2.49 -3.83 3.74
C VAL A 26 -2.56 -2.60 2.84
N GLY A 27 -2.62 -2.84 1.53
CA GLY A 27 -2.66 -1.80 0.50
C GLY A 27 -4.03 -1.60 -0.14
N PHE A 28 -4.08 -0.63 -1.06
CA PHE A 28 -5.25 -0.31 -1.88
C PHE A 28 -5.88 -1.56 -2.53
N GLY A 29 -5.06 -2.49 -3.04
CA GLY A 29 -5.53 -3.73 -3.66
C GLY A 29 -6.40 -4.61 -2.75
N ALA A 30 -6.16 -4.63 -1.44
CA ALA A 30 -6.98 -5.38 -0.50
C ALA A 30 -8.40 -4.79 -0.36
N THR A 31 -8.55 -3.48 -0.55
CA THR A 31 -9.81 -2.77 -0.35
C THR A 31 -10.75 -2.87 -1.56
N TRP A 32 -10.25 -2.90 -2.80
CA TRP A 32 -11.10 -2.91 -4.00
C TRP A 32 -10.88 -4.14 -4.88
N ARG A 33 -9.62 -4.49 -5.18
CA ARG A 33 -9.30 -5.55 -6.16
C ARG A 33 -9.62 -6.92 -5.60
N PHE A 34 -9.32 -7.16 -4.33
CA PHE A 34 -9.61 -8.45 -3.70
C PHE A 34 -11.12 -8.73 -3.62
N PRO A 35 -11.99 -7.84 -3.10
CA PRO A 35 -13.44 -8.06 -3.13
C PRO A 35 -14.00 -8.22 -4.54
N TYR A 36 -13.49 -7.45 -5.50
CA TYR A 36 -13.90 -7.58 -6.91
C TYR A 36 -13.59 -8.97 -7.47
N LEU A 37 -12.37 -9.48 -7.26
CA LEU A 37 -11.98 -10.82 -7.70
C LEU A 37 -12.76 -11.92 -6.97
N VAL A 38 -13.06 -11.74 -5.68
CA VAL A 38 -13.93 -12.65 -4.94
C VAL A 38 -15.32 -12.70 -5.58
N GLY A 39 -15.90 -11.55 -5.90
CA GLY A 39 -17.21 -11.47 -6.56
C GLY A 39 -17.24 -12.15 -7.93
N GLU A 40 -16.21 -11.96 -8.75
CA GLU A 40 -16.17 -12.55 -10.10
C GLU A 40 -15.78 -14.03 -10.14
N ASN A 41 -14.99 -14.53 -9.17
CA ASN A 41 -14.39 -15.87 -9.23
C ASN A 41 -15.04 -16.89 -8.27
N GLY A 42 -16.34 -16.79 -8.03
CA GLY A 42 -17.07 -17.79 -7.23
C GLY A 42 -17.01 -17.57 -5.72
N GLY A 43 -16.84 -16.33 -5.27
CA GLY A 43 -17.05 -15.90 -3.89
C GLY A 43 -16.17 -16.63 -2.88
N GLY A 44 -16.81 -17.36 -1.96
CA GLY A 44 -16.12 -18.07 -0.88
C GLY A 44 -15.13 -19.13 -1.35
N ALA A 45 -15.34 -19.75 -2.51
CA ALA A 45 -14.40 -20.73 -3.07
C ALA A 45 -13.05 -20.06 -3.43
N TYR A 46 -13.10 -18.85 -4.00
CA TYR A 46 -11.90 -18.06 -4.27
C TYR A 46 -11.16 -17.69 -2.99
N VAL A 47 -11.88 -17.28 -1.94
CA VAL A 47 -11.29 -16.94 -0.64
C VAL A 47 -10.57 -18.15 -0.04
N LEU A 48 -11.18 -19.34 -0.09
CA LEU A 48 -10.57 -20.57 0.43
C LEU A 48 -9.27 -20.90 -0.32
N LEU A 49 -9.30 -20.86 -1.65
CA LEU A 49 -8.12 -21.12 -2.48
C LEU A 49 -7.01 -20.08 -2.22
N PHE A 50 -7.40 -18.80 -2.08
CA PHE A 50 -6.48 -17.72 -1.72
C PHE A 50 -5.82 -17.98 -0.36
N CYS A 51 -6.58 -18.39 0.65
CA CYS A 51 -6.03 -18.74 1.97
C CYS A 51 -5.02 -19.90 1.90
N ILE A 52 -5.34 -20.94 1.13
CA ILE A 52 -4.42 -22.08 0.93
C ILE A 52 -3.13 -21.60 0.25
N ALA A 53 -3.24 -20.81 -0.82
CA ALA A 53 -2.08 -20.26 -1.52
C ALA A 53 -1.22 -19.35 -0.61
N MET A 54 -1.85 -18.55 0.24
CA MET A 54 -1.16 -17.72 1.23
C MET A 54 -0.41 -18.55 2.28
N ILE A 55 -0.99 -19.63 2.78
CA ILE A 55 -0.33 -20.51 3.76
C ILE A 55 0.84 -21.26 3.11
N VAL A 56 0.65 -21.79 1.90
CA VAL A 56 1.65 -22.63 1.23
C VAL A 56 2.80 -21.82 0.65
N SER A 57 2.53 -20.63 0.10
CA SER A 57 3.54 -19.82 -0.60
C SER A 57 3.81 -18.47 0.07
N GLY A 58 2.76 -17.74 0.45
CA GLY A 58 2.90 -16.38 0.99
C GLY A 58 3.65 -16.32 2.32
N ILE A 59 3.22 -17.13 3.31
CA ILE A 59 3.83 -17.18 4.64
C ILE A 59 5.29 -17.65 4.58
N PRO A 60 5.65 -18.75 3.89
CA PRO A 60 7.05 -19.14 3.77
C PRO A 60 7.93 -18.06 3.13
N MET A 61 7.43 -17.36 2.10
CA MET A 61 8.19 -16.32 1.41
C MET A 61 8.50 -15.13 2.33
N ILE A 62 7.50 -14.59 3.03
CA ILE A 62 7.72 -13.45 3.97
C ILE A 62 8.63 -13.85 5.14
N LEU A 63 8.58 -15.11 5.59
CA LEU A 63 9.45 -15.62 6.64
C LEU A 63 10.91 -15.67 6.18
N VAL A 64 11.17 -16.18 4.98
CA VAL A 64 12.53 -16.22 4.40
C VAL A 64 13.08 -14.80 4.23
N GLU A 65 12.31 -13.88 3.67
CA GLU A 65 12.72 -12.48 3.51
C GLU A 65 13.07 -11.82 4.85
N ASN A 66 12.23 -12.02 5.87
CA ASN A 66 12.46 -11.49 7.20
C ASN A 66 13.72 -12.09 7.87
N VAL A 67 13.96 -13.40 7.72
CA VAL A 67 15.16 -14.06 8.25
C VAL A 67 16.43 -13.49 7.60
N ILE A 68 16.44 -13.37 6.27
CA ILE A 68 17.56 -12.80 5.51
C ILE A 68 17.81 -11.35 5.96
N GLY A 69 16.77 -10.51 6.00
CA GLY A 69 16.87 -9.12 6.41
C GLY A 69 17.39 -8.93 7.84
N ARG A 70 16.90 -9.73 8.80
CA ARG A 70 17.31 -9.64 10.21
C ARG A 70 18.74 -10.13 10.45
N ARG A 71 19.19 -11.14 9.70
CA ARG A 71 20.54 -11.70 9.82
C ARG A 71 21.59 -10.79 9.19
N LEU A 72 21.35 -10.32 7.96
CA LEU A 72 22.35 -9.58 7.20
C LEU A 72 22.35 -8.09 7.54
N ARG A 73 21.18 -7.52 7.88
CA ARG A 73 21.01 -6.08 8.15
C ARG A 73 21.74 -5.26 7.07
N VAL A 74 21.36 -5.43 5.82
CA VAL A 74 21.85 -4.64 4.67
C VAL A 74 20.68 -4.27 3.78
N ASN A 75 20.91 -3.44 2.76
CA ASN A 75 19.86 -3.14 1.78
C ASN A 75 19.50 -4.37 0.93
N SER A 76 18.39 -4.30 0.20
CA SER A 76 17.85 -5.44 -0.57
C SER A 76 18.81 -6.01 -1.62
N ILE A 77 19.63 -5.16 -2.27
CA ILE A 77 20.60 -5.61 -3.28
C ILE A 77 21.78 -6.31 -2.61
N ASP A 78 22.33 -5.70 -1.56
CA ASP A 78 23.48 -6.22 -0.83
C ASP A 78 23.13 -7.51 -0.08
N ALA A 79 21.86 -7.74 0.27
CA ALA A 79 21.41 -8.99 0.88
C ALA A 79 21.72 -10.21 0.01
N PHE A 80 21.82 -10.03 -1.32
CA PHE A 80 22.17 -11.08 -2.27
C PHE A 80 23.61 -10.96 -2.81
N ALA A 81 24.46 -10.16 -2.16
CA ALA A 81 25.86 -10.02 -2.55
C ALA A 81 26.75 -11.14 -1.96
N ASP A 82 27.65 -11.67 -2.80
CA ASP A 82 28.58 -12.76 -2.45
C ASP A 82 29.40 -12.56 -1.17
N LYS A 83 29.66 -11.30 -0.79
CA LYS A 83 30.59 -10.96 0.31
C LYS A 83 29.98 -11.09 1.71
N LEU A 84 28.69 -11.36 1.83
CA LEU A 84 27.95 -11.31 3.11
C LEU A 84 27.65 -12.68 3.72
N THR A 85 27.95 -13.77 3.01
CA THR A 85 27.70 -15.13 3.50
C THR A 85 29.01 -15.90 3.56
N SER A 86 29.23 -16.68 4.62
CA SER A 86 30.43 -17.52 4.80
C SER A 86 30.57 -18.66 3.79
N LYS A 87 29.56 -18.86 2.92
CA LYS A 87 29.57 -19.83 1.83
C LYS A 87 29.60 -19.10 0.48
N PRO A 88 30.43 -19.55 -0.47
CA PRO A 88 30.43 -18.98 -1.82
C PRO A 88 29.09 -19.26 -2.49
N HIS A 89 28.38 -18.20 -2.84
CA HIS A 89 27.19 -18.26 -3.69
C HIS A 89 27.48 -17.50 -4.99
N SER A 90 26.69 -17.76 -6.03
CA SER A 90 26.94 -17.19 -7.34
C SER A 90 26.58 -15.70 -7.43
N LYS A 91 27.42 -14.90 -8.09
CA LYS A 91 27.20 -13.45 -8.36
C LYS A 91 25.84 -13.15 -9.00
N TYR A 92 25.24 -14.12 -9.69
CA TYR A 92 23.95 -13.98 -10.35
C TYR A 92 22.79 -13.79 -9.36
N TRP A 93 22.94 -14.13 -8.08
CA TRP A 93 21.90 -13.88 -7.07
C TRP A 93 21.58 -12.39 -6.88
N LYS A 94 22.52 -11.49 -7.20
CA LYS A 94 22.26 -10.04 -7.20
C LYS A 94 21.15 -9.62 -8.15
N ILE A 95 20.88 -10.39 -9.21
CA ILE A 95 19.80 -10.12 -10.16
C ILE A 95 18.45 -10.06 -9.44
N ILE A 96 18.22 -10.94 -8.45
CA ILE A 96 16.98 -10.95 -7.66
C ILE A 96 16.81 -9.63 -6.88
N GLY A 97 17.89 -9.12 -6.28
CA GLY A 97 17.89 -7.83 -5.61
C GLY A 97 17.54 -6.67 -6.55
N TYR A 98 18.10 -6.67 -7.76
CA TYR A 98 17.78 -5.67 -8.79
C TYR A 98 16.34 -5.79 -9.30
N MET A 99 15.82 -7.01 -9.49
CA MET A 99 14.43 -7.25 -9.86
C MET A 99 13.47 -6.71 -8.79
N GLY A 100 13.77 -6.93 -7.52
CA GLY A 100 13.00 -6.36 -6.41
C GLY A 100 13.02 -4.83 -6.41
N LEU A 101 14.17 -4.22 -6.69
CA LEU A 101 14.29 -2.76 -6.79
C LEU A 101 13.47 -2.19 -7.97
N LEU A 102 13.56 -2.83 -9.15
CA LEU A 102 12.78 -2.44 -10.32
C LEU A 102 11.28 -2.62 -10.08
N GLY A 103 10.87 -3.70 -9.42
CA GLY A 103 9.48 -3.93 -9.01
C GLY A 103 8.98 -2.84 -8.07
N ALA A 104 9.75 -2.49 -7.03
CA ALA A 104 9.42 -1.42 -6.11
C ALA A 104 9.31 -0.06 -6.82
N PHE A 105 10.20 0.23 -7.77
CA PHE A 105 10.13 1.44 -8.60
C PHE A 105 8.87 1.46 -9.48
N GLY A 106 8.53 0.33 -10.12
CA GLY A 106 7.32 0.22 -10.93
C GLY A 106 6.05 0.42 -10.11
N ILE A 107 5.99 -0.16 -8.90
CA ILE A 107 4.90 0.06 -7.95
C ILE A 107 4.79 1.53 -7.59
N MET A 108 5.91 2.16 -7.24
CA MET A 108 5.96 3.57 -6.89
C MET A 108 5.42 4.47 -8.01
N ALA A 109 5.80 4.20 -9.26
CA ALA A 109 5.41 5.01 -10.41
C ALA A 109 3.89 5.14 -10.58
N TYR A 110 3.13 4.05 -10.45
CA TYR A 110 1.67 4.12 -10.58
C TYR A 110 0.98 4.52 -9.27
N TYR A 111 1.50 4.11 -8.10
CA TYR A 111 0.89 4.48 -6.82
C TYR A 111 0.98 5.98 -6.54
N MET A 112 2.01 6.68 -7.02
CA MET A 112 2.09 8.14 -6.92
C MET A 112 0.92 8.81 -7.65
N VAL A 113 0.61 8.36 -8.86
CA VAL A 113 -0.51 8.90 -9.67
C VAL A 113 -1.86 8.57 -9.02
N LEU A 114 -2.04 7.34 -8.54
CA LEU A 114 -3.24 6.95 -7.78
C LEU A 114 -3.42 7.82 -6.53
N GLY A 115 -2.33 8.17 -5.83
CA GLY A 115 -2.37 9.13 -4.73
C GLY A 115 -2.88 10.51 -5.16
N GLY A 116 -2.49 10.98 -6.36
CA GLY A 116 -3.03 12.19 -6.97
C GLY A 116 -4.54 12.13 -7.23
N TRP A 117 -5.06 10.97 -7.65
CA TRP A 117 -6.51 10.77 -7.84
C TRP A 117 -7.24 10.88 -6.50
N VAL A 118 -6.74 10.23 -5.45
CA VAL A 118 -7.32 10.30 -4.11
C VAL A 118 -7.32 11.74 -3.58
N MET A 119 -6.22 12.48 -3.76
CA MET A 119 -6.15 13.89 -3.39
C MET A 119 -7.18 14.74 -4.14
N ASN A 120 -7.39 14.49 -5.44
CA ASN A 120 -8.41 15.16 -6.23
C ASN A 120 -9.82 14.93 -5.66
N TYR A 121 -10.16 13.67 -5.35
CA TYR A 121 -11.45 13.33 -4.74
C TYR A 121 -11.64 14.00 -3.37
N ILE A 122 -10.63 13.97 -2.49
CA ILE A 122 -10.70 14.61 -1.17
C ILE A 122 -10.94 16.12 -1.31
N ILE A 123 -10.19 16.79 -2.17
CA ILE A 123 -10.33 18.23 -2.37
C ILE A 123 -11.67 18.58 -3.00
N SER A 124 -12.12 17.78 -3.96
CA SER A 124 -13.42 17.97 -4.62
C SER A 124 -14.61 17.77 -3.68
N LEU A 125 -14.49 16.87 -2.72
CA LEU A 125 -15.48 16.67 -1.64
C LEU A 125 -15.52 17.88 -0.70
N ILE A 126 -14.37 18.47 -0.37
CA ILE A 126 -14.27 19.61 0.54
C ILE A 126 -14.71 20.91 -0.14
N SER A 127 -14.36 21.11 -1.42
CA SER A 127 -14.73 22.29 -2.19
C SER A 127 -16.18 22.29 -2.65
N GLY A 128 -16.89 21.16 -2.53
CA GLY A 128 -18.25 20.97 -3.02
C GLY A 128 -18.35 20.79 -4.52
N SER A 129 -17.24 20.57 -5.25
CA SER A 129 -17.29 20.26 -6.69
C SER A 129 -17.76 18.83 -6.96
N LEU A 130 -17.62 17.92 -5.98
CA LEU A 130 -18.31 16.64 -5.96
C LEU A 130 -19.50 16.73 -5.00
N ASP A 131 -20.70 16.88 -5.54
CA ASP A 131 -21.92 16.98 -4.74
C ASP A 131 -22.30 15.59 -4.21
N ILE A 132 -22.25 15.46 -2.88
CA ILE A 132 -22.62 14.24 -2.14
C ILE A 132 -23.96 14.37 -1.44
N SER A 133 -24.68 15.47 -1.64
CA SER A 133 -26.03 15.67 -1.09
C SER A 133 -27.08 14.82 -1.80
N THR A 134 -26.79 14.40 -3.04
CA THR A 134 -27.65 13.53 -3.85
C THR A 134 -27.03 12.14 -4.00
N THR A 135 -27.85 11.15 -4.39
CA THR A 135 -27.35 9.78 -4.60
C THR A 135 -26.42 9.77 -5.81
N ILE A 136 -25.16 9.39 -5.59
CA ILE A 136 -24.16 9.25 -6.65
C ILE A 136 -24.57 8.10 -7.57
N THR A 137 -25.00 8.42 -8.79
CA THR A 137 -25.26 7.44 -9.84
C THR A 137 -23.95 7.02 -10.52
N LYS A 138 -23.95 5.82 -11.14
CA LYS A 138 -22.78 5.32 -11.90
C LYS A 138 -22.36 6.30 -12.99
N ASP A 139 -23.32 6.88 -13.70
CA ASP A 139 -23.05 7.84 -14.78
C ASP A 139 -22.44 9.13 -14.25
N TYR A 140 -22.94 9.67 -13.14
CA TYR A 140 -22.37 10.86 -12.51
C TYR A 140 -20.92 10.62 -12.07
N ALA A 141 -20.65 9.49 -11.41
CA ALA A 141 -19.29 9.11 -11.01
C ALA A 141 -18.35 8.96 -12.21
N LYS A 142 -18.84 8.39 -13.31
CA LYS A 142 -18.08 8.24 -14.56
C LYS A 142 -17.78 9.60 -15.20
N THR A 143 -18.76 10.48 -15.32
CA THR A 143 -18.58 11.82 -15.88
C THR A 143 -17.58 12.64 -15.06
N PHE A 144 -17.66 12.58 -13.72
CA PHE A 144 -16.70 13.22 -12.85
C PHE A 144 -15.28 12.67 -13.08
N TYR A 145 -15.13 11.35 -13.13
CA TYR A 145 -13.84 10.71 -13.42
C TYR A 145 -13.26 11.17 -14.76
N GLU A 146 -14.09 11.18 -15.82
CA GLU A 146 -13.65 11.62 -17.14
C GLU A 146 -13.21 13.08 -17.15
N GLN A 147 -13.98 13.97 -16.54
CA GLN A 147 -13.70 15.40 -16.52
C GLN A 147 -12.50 15.76 -15.63
N SER A 148 -12.48 15.27 -14.40
CA SER A 148 -11.51 15.68 -13.38
C SER A 148 -10.24 14.83 -13.35
N ILE A 149 -10.25 13.64 -13.96
CA ILE A 149 -9.10 12.73 -13.98
C ILE A 149 -8.61 12.50 -15.42
N SER A 150 -9.45 11.93 -16.29
CA SER A 150 -9.03 11.53 -17.64
C SER A 150 -8.67 12.73 -18.53
N ASN A 151 -9.51 13.77 -18.52
CA ASN A 151 -9.40 14.92 -19.41
C ASN A 151 -8.67 16.12 -18.76
N SER A 152 -8.20 15.97 -17.53
CA SER A 152 -7.51 17.04 -16.77
C SER A 152 -6.10 16.62 -16.33
N PRO A 153 -5.18 16.32 -17.28
CA PRO A 153 -3.85 15.81 -16.95
C PRO A 153 -3.02 16.78 -16.11
N LEU A 154 -3.16 18.09 -16.34
CA LEU A 154 -2.44 19.10 -15.55
C LEU A 154 -2.91 19.11 -14.09
N GLN A 155 -4.21 19.00 -13.86
CA GLN A 155 -4.78 18.97 -12.51
C GLN A 155 -4.29 17.73 -11.74
N ILE A 156 -4.29 16.56 -12.39
CA ILE A 156 -3.78 15.32 -11.80
C ILE A 156 -2.27 15.39 -11.57
N ALA A 157 -1.50 16.02 -12.47
CA ALA A 157 -0.06 16.23 -12.26
C ALA A 157 0.21 17.09 -11.02
N VAL A 158 -0.56 18.16 -10.81
CA VAL A 158 -0.45 19.02 -9.62
C VAL A 158 -0.79 18.23 -8.35
N TYR A 159 -1.90 17.49 -8.33
CA TYR A 159 -2.26 16.69 -7.14
C TYR A 159 -1.28 15.54 -6.87
N THR A 160 -0.75 14.92 -7.92
CA THR A 160 0.31 13.91 -7.80
C THR A 160 1.57 14.54 -7.21
N PHE A 161 1.96 15.74 -7.66
CA PHE A 161 3.10 16.45 -7.11
C PHE A 161 2.90 16.78 -5.62
N ILE A 162 1.72 17.26 -5.24
CA ILE A 162 1.38 17.52 -3.83
C ILE A 162 1.47 16.21 -3.01
N PHE A 163 0.91 15.11 -3.52
CA PHE A 163 0.98 13.82 -2.87
C PHE A 163 2.43 13.33 -2.68
N VAL A 164 3.27 13.47 -3.71
CA VAL A 164 4.69 13.14 -3.65
C VAL A 164 5.41 14.04 -2.64
N ALA A 165 5.13 15.33 -2.61
CA ALA A 165 5.74 16.27 -1.66
C ALA A 165 5.40 15.90 -0.21
N ILE A 166 4.15 15.55 0.08
CA ILE A 166 3.73 15.07 1.41
C ILE A 166 4.50 13.81 1.80
N ASN A 167 4.56 12.82 0.90
CA ASN A 167 5.32 11.59 1.15
C ASN A 167 6.81 11.86 1.34
N TYR A 168 7.41 12.77 0.57
CA TYR A 168 8.79 13.19 0.72
C TYR A 168 9.05 13.82 2.10
N VAL A 169 8.17 14.69 2.59
CA VAL A 169 8.28 15.28 3.94
C VAL A 169 8.22 14.20 5.02
N ILE A 170 7.36 13.18 4.87
CA ILE A 170 7.28 12.05 5.81
C ILE A 170 8.60 11.25 5.75
N LEU A 171 9.11 10.95 4.56
CA LEU A 171 10.36 10.20 4.39
C LEU A 171 11.58 10.97 4.92
N ALA A 172 11.64 12.29 4.73
CA ALA A 172 12.71 13.15 5.22
C ALA A 172 12.79 13.18 6.76
N LYS A 173 11.68 12.93 7.46
CA LYS A 173 11.63 12.77 8.93
C LYS A 173 12.14 11.40 9.42
N GLY A 174 12.53 10.51 8.51
CA GLY A 174 13.10 9.20 8.83
C GLY A 174 12.07 8.16 9.31
N ILE A 175 12.57 7.03 9.78
CA ILE A 175 11.76 5.86 10.14
C ILE A 175 10.88 6.16 11.36
N ILE A 176 11.47 6.66 12.45
CA ILE A 176 10.76 6.88 13.72
C ILE A 176 9.89 8.15 13.63
N GLY A 177 10.48 9.26 13.18
CA GLY A 177 9.82 10.57 13.16
C GLY A 177 8.79 10.74 12.04
N GLY A 178 8.91 9.96 10.96
CA GLY A 178 8.03 9.98 9.80
C GLY A 178 7.13 8.75 9.74
N ILE A 179 7.69 7.64 9.26
CA ILE A 179 6.93 6.42 8.89
C ILE A 179 6.15 5.86 10.08
N GLU A 180 6.84 5.60 11.19
CA GLU A 180 6.22 5.04 12.40
C GLU A 180 5.09 5.93 12.91
N ARG A 181 5.33 7.24 12.98
CA ARG A 181 4.32 8.19 13.46
C ARG A 181 3.11 8.19 12.55
N SER A 182 3.30 8.23 11.23
CA SER A 182 2.21 8.20 10.26
C SER A 182 1.39 6.91 10.37
N VAL A 183 2.03 5.74 10.45
CA VAL A 183 1.33 4.45 10.54
C VAL A 183 0.51 4.34 11.82
N LYS A 184 1.04 4.82 12.97
CA LYS A 184 0.31 4.79 14.25
C LYS A 184 -1.04 5.52 14.20
N TYR A 185 -1.19 6.54 13.34
CA TYR A 185 -2.46 7.26 13.18
C TYR A 185 -3.27 6.77 11.98
N LEU A 186 -2.63 6.56 10.82
CA LEU A 186 -3.32 6.20 9.59
C LEU A 186 -3.91 4.79 9.63
N MET A 187 -3.23 3.84 10.28
CA MET A 187 -3.70 2.45 10.29
C MET A 187 -4.98 2.28 11.13
N PRO A 188 -5.08 2.79 12.37
CA PRO A 188 -6.34 2.78 13.11
C PRO A 188 -7.46 3.54 12.39
N LEU A 189 -7.15 4.68 11.78
CA LEU A 189 -8.12 5.46 11.02
C LEU A 189 -8.72 4.67 9.83
N LEU A 190 -7.87 3.94 9.10
CA LEU A 190 -8.31 3.04 8.03
C LEU A 190 -9.32 2.00 8.54
N PHE A 191 -9.01 1.33 9.66
CA PHE A 191 -9.92 0.33 10.24
C PHE A 191 -11.23 0.94 10.72
N ILE A 192 -11.20 2.13 11.31
CA ILE A 192 -12.42 2.84 11.72
C ILE A 192 -13.31 3.12 10.50
N PHE A 193 -12.74 3.62 9.40
CA PHE A 193 -13.50 3.85 8.17
C PHE A 193 -14.02 2.55 7.55
N LEU A 194 -13.22 1.47 7.52
CA LEU A 194 -13.66 0.17 7.03
C LEU A 194 -14.83 -0.38 7.85
N ILE A 195 -14.73 -0.36 9.18
CA ILE A 195 -15.80 -0.82 10.07
C ILE A 195 -17.06 0.05 9.88
N GLY A 196 -16.90 1.37 9.81
CA GLY A 196 -18.00 2.29 9.53
C GLY A 196 -18.70 1.99 8.20
N MET A 197 -17.93 1.71 7.14
CA MET A 197 -18.49 1.30 5.85
C MET A 197 -19.23 -0.04 5.93
N VAL A 198 -18.69 -1.04 6.64
CA VAL A 198 -19.36 -2.34 6.83
C VAL A 198 -20.69 -2.16 7.56
N ILE A 199 -20.71 -1.41 8.66
CA ILE A 199 -21.95 -1.11 9.42
C ILE A 199 -22.96 -0.39 8.53
N ARG A 200 -22.52 0.58 7.73
CA ARG A 200 -23.41 1.27 6.80
C ARG A 200 -23.93 0.34 5.71
N ASN A 201 -23.09 -0.55 5.19
CA ASN A 201 -23.45 -1.47 4.12
C ASN A 201 -24.54 -2.46 4.57
N ILE A 202 -24.40 -3.06 5.77
CA ILE A 202 -25.41 -4.00 6.31
C ILE A 202 -26.73 -3.32 6.74
N THR A 203 -26.72 -2.01 6.99
CA THR A 203 -27.92 -1.23 7.37
C THR A 203 -28.67 -0.65 6.17
N LEU A 204 -28.12 -0.77 4.96
CA LEU A 204 -28.78 -0.29 3.75
C LEU A 204 -29.97 -1.19 3.37
N PRO A 205 -31.10 -0.61 2.92
CA PRO A 205 -32.22 -1.38 2.42
C PRO A 205 -31.79 -2.17 1.17
N GLY A 206 -31.97 -3.50 1.21
CA GLY A 206 -31.55 -4.40 0.14
C GLY A 206 -30.29 -5.22 0.45
N ALA A 207 -29.53 -4.90 1.50
CA ALA A 207 -28.30 -5.62 1.85
C ALA A 207 -28.52 -7.14 1.99
N ALA A 208 -29.62 -7.56 2.62
CA ALA A 208 -29.96 -8.98 2.80
C ALA A 208 -30.32 -9.73 1.50
N ARG A 209 -30.66 -9.02 0.41
CA ARG A 209 -31.14 -9.61 -0.85
C ARG A 209 -30.00 -10.01 -1.78
N ASP A 210 -28.80 -9.48 -1.57
CA ASP A 210 -27.58 -9.84 -2.32
C ASP A 210 -26.80 -11.02 -1.70
N TYR A 211 -27.19 -11.48 -0.49
CA TYR A 211 -26.57 -12.62 0.21
C TYR A 211 -27.36 -13.94 0.10
N LEU A 212 -28.50 -13.94 -0.61
CA LEU A 212 -29.35 -15.11 -0.91
C LEU A 212 -29.48 -15.29 -2.42
#